data_AF-A0A0E9M1L7-F1
#
_entry.id   AF-A0A0E9M1L7-F1
#
_cell.length_a   1.000
_cell.length_b   1.000
_cell.length_c   1.000
_cell.angle_alpha   90.00
_cell.angle_beta   90.00
_cell.angle_gamma   90.00
#
_symmetry.space_group_name_H-M   'P 1'
#
loop_
_entity.id
_entity.type
_entity.pdbx_description
1 polymer ?
#
loop_
_entity_poly.entity_id
_entity_poly.type
_entity_poly.pdbx_seq_one_letter_code
_entity_poly.pdbx_strand_id
1 'polypeptide(L)'
;MQAKNKKEVTAAWLKFSLTLIVTVILAITMFYCFVQTSAIELSEIEKKNLEYDQIYSLQLETTAKVDTLVHLIQLLNTNERINDVLLQNMISNKKMNLIHHLEKMPERDTRVYKMLAMQFNTFLNAKDSIRLLTVEEQLVREDLIQCINNNKVAARQLSIGSATSGLEHP
;
A
#
# COMPACT_ATOMS: atom_id res chain seq x y z
N MET A 1 34.28 84.44 2.14
CA MET A 1 32.88 84.57 1.68
C MET A 1 32.00 83.75 2.62
N GLN A 2 31.20 84.38 3.50
CA GLN A 2 30.31 83.66 4.41
C GLN A 2 28.95 83.44 3.73
N ALA A 3 28.52 82.18 3.63
CA ALA A 3 27.24 81.83 3.03
C ALA A 3 26.09 82.48 3.82
N LYS A 4 25.25 83.27 3.14
CA LYS A 4 24.06 83.97 3.68
C LYS A 4 22.95 83.01 4.16
N ASN A 5 23.13 81.69 3.95
CA ASN A 5 22.09 80.69 4.09
C ASN A 5 22.45 79.53 5.05
N LYS A 6 23.14 79.83 6.15
CA LYS A 6 23.53 78.81 7.15
C LYS A 6 22.33 78.15 7.85
N LYS A 7 21.20 78.84 7.95
CA LYS A 7 19.99 78.33 8.63
C LYS A 7 19.26 77.28 7.80
N GLU A 8 19.15 77.44 6.48
CA GLU A 8 18.53 76.40 5.64
C GLU A 8 19.45 75.17 5.50
N VAL A 9 20.76 75.36 5.42
CA VAL A 9 21.73 74.24 5.36
C VAL A 9 21.72 73.42 6.66
N THR A 10 21.65 74.08 7.82
CA THR A 10 21.56 73.39 9.12
C THR A 10 20.20 72.71 9.31
N ALA A 11 19.10 73.33 8.88
CA ALA A 11 17.78 72.70 8.90
C ALA A 11 17.69 71.49 7.94
N ALA A 12 18.32 71.55 6.77
CA ALA A 12 18.38 70.44 5.82
C ALA A 12 19.21 69.26 6.37
N TRP A 13 20.35 69.54 6.99
CA TRP A 13 21.16 68.53 7.68
C TRP A 13 20.41 67.89 8.86
N LEU A 14 19.65 68.68 9.61
CA LEU A 14 18.85 68.18 10.73
C LEU A 14 17.69 67.30 10.24
N LYS A 15 17.01 67.70 9.16
CA LYS A 15 16.01 66.85 8.50
C LYS A 15 16.64 65.54 7.99
N PHE A 16 17.76 65.60 7.28
CA PHE A 16 18.47 64.41 6.80
C PHE A 16 18.89 63.47 7.92
N SER A 17 19.43 64.01 9.01
CA SER A 17 19.82 63.23 10.19
C SER A 17 18.61 62.56 10.84
N LEU A 18 17.49 63.27 10.96
CA LEU A 18 16.23 62.70 11.46
C LEU A 18 15.73 61.56 10.57
N THR A 19 15.68 61.76 9.25
CA THR A 19 15.24 60.72 8.32
C THR A 19 16.15 59.49 8.40
N LEU A 20 17.47 59.69 8.49
CA LEU A 20 18.44 58.60 8.61
C LEU A 20 18.22 57.80 9.89
N ILE A 21 18.04 58.46 11.03
CA ILE A 21 17.76 57.79 12.32
C ILE A 21 16.46 56.99 12.23
N VAL A 22 15.39 57.56 11.66
CA VAL A 22 14.11 56.87 11.50
C VAL A 22 14.26 55.64 10.59
N THR A 23 15.01 55.74 9.49
CA THR A 23 15.23 54.59 8.60
C THR A 23 16.04 53.48 9.27
N VAL A 24 17.04 53.80 10.10
CA VAL A 24 17.83 52.81 10.84
C VAL A 24 16.97 52.10 11.89
N ILE A 25 16.15 52.84 12.65
CA ILE A 25 15.24 52.26 13.65
C ILE A 25 14.23 51.33 12.97
N LEU A 26 13.66 51.76 11.83
CA LEU A 26 12.70 50.96 11.08
C LEU A 26 13.34 49.67 10.55
N ALA A 27 14.58 49.73 10.04
CA ALA A 27 15.32 48.55 9.59
C ALA A 27 15.61 47.57 10.74
N ILE A 28 16.04 48.06 11.90
CA ILE A 28 16.28 47.22 13.09
C ILE A 28 14.99 46.57 13.57
N THR A 29 13.88 47.32 13.57
CA THR A 29 12.56 46.80 13.98
C THR A 29 12.09 45.71 13.03
N MET A 30 12.21 45.91 11.72
CA MET A 30 11.86 44.90 10.72
C MET A 30 12.71 43.63 10.86
N PHE A 31 14.02 43.77 11.07
CA PHE A 31 14.90 42.63 11.28
C PHE A 31 14.55 41.87 12.56
N TYR A 32 14.25 42.59 13.65
CA TYR A 32 13.83 41.98 14.91
C TYR A 32 12.51 41.21 14.76
N CYS A 33 11.51 41.80 14.11
CA CYS A 33 10.25 41.11 13.80
C CYS A 33 10.48 39.86 12.94
N PHE A 34 11.37 39.92 11.95
CA PHE A 34 11.71 38.77 11.11
C PHE A 34 12.36 37.63 11.91
N VAL A 35 13.33 37.94 12.78
CA VAL A 35 14.00 36.93 13.62
C VAL A 35 13.00 36.29 14.59
N GLN A 36 12.13 37.10 15.21
CA GLN A 36 11.12 36.57 16.14
C GLN A 36 10.05 35.73 15.43
N THR A 37 9.60 36.16 14.24
CA THR A 37 8.60 35.44 13.44
C THR A 37 9.15 34.10 12.95
N SER A 38 10.38 34.11 12.41
CA SER A 38 11.03 32.88 11.93
C SER A 38 11.26 31.86 13.04
N ALA A 39 11.58 32.29 14.27
CA ALA A 39 11.70 31.38 15.42
C ALA A 39 10.36 30.70 15.78
N ILE A 40 9.24 31.43 15.71
CA ILE A 40 7.91 30.89 15.99
C ILE A 40 7.50 29.90 14.89
N GLU A 41 7.65 30.29 13.61
CA GLU A 41 7.32 29.43 12.47
C GLU A 41 8.14 28.14 12.48
N LEU A 42 9.44 28.21 12.79
CA LEU A 42 10.30 27.02 12.91
C LEU A 42 9.78 26.07 14.00
N SER A 43 9.39 26.59 15.16
CA SER A 43 8.86 25.75 16.24
C SER A 43 7.52 25.09 15.87
N GLU A 44 6.68 25.78 15.08
CA GLU A 44 5.43 25.22 14.59
C GLU A 44 5.66 24.14 13.53
N ILE A 45 6.62 24.37 12.61
CA ILE A 45 7.04 23.36 11.62
C ILE A 45 7.61 22.12 12.30
N GLU A 46 8.48 22.29 13.31
CA GLU A 46 9.04 21.17 14.07
C GLU A 46 7.94 20.34 14.73
N LYS A 47 6.96 21.01 15.36
CA LYS A 47 5.80 20.33 15.95
C LYS A 47 4.99 19.56 14.89
N LYS A 48 4.73 20.18 13.74
CA LYS A 48 4.01 19.53 12.64
C LYS A 48 4.78 18.36 12.04
N ASN A 49 6.10 18.46 11.97
CA ASN A 49 6.96 17.38 11.50
C ASN A 49 6.93 16.20 12.46
N LEU A 50 6.93 16.45 13.78
CA LEU A 50 6.82 15.39 14.78
C LEU A 50 5.46 14.68 14.73
N GLU A 51 4.35 15.43 14.63
CA GLU A 51 3.01 14.86 14.42
C GLU A 51 2.96 14.03 13.12
N TYR A 52 3.58 14.52 12.04
CA TYR A 52 3.67 13.83 10.77
C TYR A 52 4.49 12.53 10.85
N ASP A 53 5.67 12.56 11.46
CA ASP A 53 6.55 11.39 11.62
C ASP A 53 5.88 10.28 12.43
N GLN A 54 5.09 10.65 13.44
CA GLN A 54 4.28 9.69 14.20
C GLN A 54 3.22 9.01 13.33
N ILE A 55 2.46 9.77 12.54
CA ILE A 55 1.44 9.20 11.65
C ILE A 55 2.09 8.36 10.55
N TYR A 56 3.21 8.83 9.99
CA TYR A 56 3.93 8.16 8.93
C TYR A 56 4.51 6.82 9.38
N SER A 57 5.15 6.77 10.55
CA SER A 57 5.67 5.53 11.12
C SER A 57 4.56 4.49 11.38
N LEU A 58 3.42 4.95 11.89
CA LEU A 58 2.22 4.15 12.10
C LEU A 58 1.68 3.55 10.78
N GLN A 59 1.66 4.35 9.72
CA GLN A 59 1.24 3.91 8.39
C GLN A 59 2.21 2.89 7.80
N LEU A 60 3.51 3.08 8.01
CA LEU A 60 4.56 2.17 7.55
C LEU A 60 4.47 0.81 8.26
N GLU A 61 4.26 0.81 9.58
CA GLU A 61 4.02 -0.40 10.36
C GLU A 61 2.76 -1.14 9.90
N THR A 62 1.67 -0.41 9.69
CA THR A 62 0.40 -0.98 9.20
C THR A 62 0.56 -1.61 7.82
N THR A 63 1.25 -0.92 6.91
CA THR A 63 1.51 -1.40 5.55
C THR A 63 2.36 -2.68 5.57
N ALA A 64 3.41 -2.72 6.40
CA ALA A 64 4.25 -3.91 6.55
C ALA A 64 3.47 -5.13 7.06
N LYS A 65 2.54 -4.92 8.01
CA LYS A 65 1.66 -6.00 8.52
C LYS A 65 0.72 -6.52 7.43
N VAL A 66 0.15 -5.64 6.62
CA VAL A 66 -0.72 -6.00 5.49
C VAL A 66 0.06 -6.75 4.43
N ASP A 67 1.25 -6.27 4.06
CA ASP A 67 2.11 -6.90 3.06
C ASP A 67 2.51 -8.32 3.48
N THR A 68 2.89 -8.49 4.76
CA THR A 68 3.15 -9.81 5.35
C THR A 68 1.92 -10.73 5.21
N LEU A 69 0.72 -10.21 5.47
CA LEU A 69 -0.51 -10.98 5.38
C LEU A 69 -0.83 -11.39 3.93
N VAL A 70 -0.67 -10.47 2.98
CA VAL A 70 -0.83 -10.74 1.54
C VAL A 70 0.17 -11.79 1.08
N HIS A 71 1.43 -11.68 1.50
CA HIS A 71 2.47 -12.65 1.18
C HIS A 71 2.12 -14.07 1.68
N LEU A 72 1.63 -14.20 2.92
CA LEU A 72 1.19 -15.50 3.44
C LEU A 72 0.03 -16.10 2.63
N ILE A 73 -0.90 -15.27 2.17
CA ILE A 73 -2.02 -15.69 1.32
C ILE A 73 -1.53 -16.14 -0.07
N GLN A 74 -0.48 -15.49 -0.60
CA GLN A 74 0.14 -15.91 -1.85
C GLN A 74 0.84 -17.27 -1.71
N LEU A 75 1.46 -17.56 -0.56
CA LEU A 75 2.10 -18.86 -0.29
C LEU A 75 1.09 -20.00 -0.12
N LEU A 76 -0.14 -19.69 0.31
CA LEU A 76 -1.18 -20.68 0.53
C LEU A 76 -1.52 -21.44 -0.76
N ASN A 77 -1.58 -22.76 -0.67
CA ASN A 77 -1.85 -23.68 -1.78
C ASN A 77 -0.82 -23.62 -2.94
N THR A 78 0.39 -23.08 -2.72
CA THR A 78 1.41 -22.95 -3.78
C THR A 78 2.37 -24.16 -3.84
N ASN A 79 2.51 -24.92 -2.75
CA ASN A 79 3.39 -26.09 -2.69
C ASN A 79 2.79 -27.17 -1.78
N GLU A 80 2.72 -28.41 -2.27
CA GLU A 80 2.22 -29.57 -1.52
C GLU A 80 3.00 -29.89 -0.23
N ARG A 81 4.24 -29.40 -0.11
CA ARG A 81 5.06 -29.54 1.11
C ARG A 81 4.72 -28.54 2.21
N ILE A 82 3.91 -27.52 1.92
CA ILE A 82 3.51 -26.51 2.89
C ILE A 82 2.27 -27.01 3.63
N ASN A 83 2.29 -26.93 4.96
CA ASN A 83 1.11 -27.24 5.76
C ASN A 83 0.09 -26.10 5.67
N ASP A 84 -0.86 -26.24 4.75
CA ASP A 84 -1.90 -25.24 4.50
C ASP A 84 -2.78 -24.99 5.75
N VAL A 85 -2.99 -25.98 6.61
CA VAL A 85 -3.76 -25.81 7.86
C VAL A 85 -3.01 -24.90 8.84
N LEU A 86 -1.70 -25.10 8.99
CA LEU A 86 -0.86 -24.23 9.82
C LEU A 86 -0.80 -22.82 9.23
N LEU A 87 -0.69 -22.70 7.92
CA LEU A 87 -0.62 -21.42 7.22
C LEU A 87 -1.94 -20.64 7.34
N GLN A 88 -3.10 -21.30 7.21
CA GLN A 88 -4.42 -20.69 7.45
C GLN A 88 -4.58 -20.18 8.89
N ASN A 89 -4.10 -20.94 9.89
CA ASN A 89 -4.09 -20.48 11.28
C ASN A 89 -3.20 -19.25 11.46
N MET A 90 -2.02 -19.23 10.82
CA MET A 90 -1.13 -18.08 10.86
C MET A 90 -1.77 -16.84 10.20
N ILE A 91 -2.40 -17.00 9.02
CA ILE A 91 -3.13 -15.95 8.31
C ILE A 91 -4.25 -15.40 9.20
N SER A 92 -5.03 -16.26 9.85
CA SER A 92 -6.13 -15.87 10.73
C SER A 92 -5.64 -15.08 11.95
N ASN A 93 -4.55 -15.54 12.59
CA ASN A 93 -3.97 -14.84 13.73
C ASN A 93 -3.37 -13.48 13.33
N LYS A 94 -2.67 -13.41 12.20
CA LYS A 94 -2.11 -12.16 11.65
C LYS A 94 -3.21 -11.17 11.26
N LYS A 95 -4.30 -11.64 10.66
CA LYS A 95 -5.49 -10.83 10.37
C LYS A 95 -6.10 -10.26 11.66
N MET A 96 -6.27 -11.08 12.70
CA MET A 96 -6.82 -10.62 13.97
C MET A 96 -5.93 -9.56 14.63
N ASN A 97 -4.61 -9.76 14.59
CA ASN A 97 -3.65 -8.78 15.10
C ASN A 97 -3.71 -7.46 14.32
N LEU A 98 -3.84 -7.51 12.99
CA LEU A 98 -4.01 -6.34 12.14
C LEU A 98 -5.30 -5.58 12.50
N ILE A 99 -6.43 -6.27 12.66
CA ILE A 99 -7.70 -5.63 13.07
C ILE A 99 -7.54 -4.93 14.42
N HIS A 100 -6.95 -5.61 15.41
CA HIS A 100 -6.73 -5.04 16.73
C HIS A 100 -5.76 -3.83 16.71
N HIS A 101 -4.77 -3.84 15.82
CA HIS A 101 -3.88 -2.70 15.60
C HIS A 101 -4.62 -1.51 14.97
N LEU A 102 -5.49 -1.76 14.00
CA LEU A 102 -6.32 -0.73 13.33
C LEU A 102 -7.41 -0.15 14.23
N GLU A 103 -7.86 -0.87 15.26
CA GLU A 103 -8.80 -0.35 16.27
C GLU A 103 -8.19 0.71 17.18
N LYS A 104 -6.87 0.67 17.40
CA LYS A 104 -6.16 1.63 18.25
C LYS A 104 -5.88 2.96 17.57
N MET A 105 -6.15 3.06 16.28
CA MET A 105 -5.86 4.23 15.45
C MET A 105 -7.15 5.00 15.11
N PRO A 106 -7.03 6.29 14.76
CA PRO A 106 -8.16 7.07 14.26
C PRO A 106 -8.84 6.38 13.06
N GLU A 107 -10.18 6.39 13.04
CA GLU A 107 -10.95 5.74 11.98
C GLU A 107 -10.69 6.36 10.59
N ARG A 108 -10.45 7.68 10.56
CA ARG A 108 -10.17 8.43 9.33
C ARG A 108 -8.96 7.87 8.58
N ASP A 109 -7.92 7.45 9.30
CA ASP A 109 -6.65 7.03 8.72
C ASP A 109 -6.61 5.51 8.46
N THR A 110 -7.52 4.75 9.07
CA THR A 110 -7.57 3.28 8.98
C THR A 110 -8.65 2.72 8.06
N ARG A 111 -9.54 3.57 7.54
CA ARG A 111 -10.71 3.13 6.76
C ARG A 111 -10.37 2.15 5.63
N VAL A 112 -9.34 2.46 4.84
CA VAL A 112 -8.91 1.61 3.72
C VAL A 112 -8.37 0.27 4.21
N TYR A 113 -7.49 0.29 5.21
CA TYR A 113 -6.93 -0.93 5.79
C TYR A 113 -7.99 -1.80 6.47
N LYS A 114 -9.00 -1.20 7.12
CA LYS A 114 -10.15 -1.93 7.69
C LYS A 114 -10.99 -2.60 6.61
N MET A 115 -11.30 -1.86 5.53
CA MET A 115 -12.02 -2.42 4.39
C MET A 115 -11.25 -3.60 3.77
N LEU A 116 -9.94 -3.45 3.57
CA LEU A 116 -9.08 -4.52 3.07
C LEU A 116 -9.05 -5.72 4.04
N ALA A 117 -8.91 -5.46 5.34
CA ALA A 117 -8.89 -6.49 6.38
C ALA A 117 -10.17 -7.33 6.40
N MET A 118 -11.32 -6.69 6.21
CA MET A 118 -12.62 -7.37 6.11
C MET A 118 -12.72 -8.24 4.85
N GLN A 119 -12.19 -7.77 3.72
CA GLN A 119 -12.26 -8.49 2.43
C GLN A 119 -11.33 -9.70 2.34
N PHE A 120 -10.35 -9.88 3.24
CA PHE A 120 -9.45 -11.04 3.19
C PHE A 120 -10.17 -12.39 3.20
N ASN A 121 -11.28 -12.52 3.94
CA ASN A 121 -12.04 -13.78 3.94
C ASN A 121 -12.67 -14.05 2.57
N THR A 122 -13.19 -13.02 1.92
CA THR A 122 -13.73 -13.11 0.55
C THR A 122 -12.65 -13.56 -0.43
N PHE A 123 -11.44 -12.98 -0.32
CA PHE A 123 -10.32 -13.36 -1.19
C PHE A 123 -9.85 -14.80 -0.96
N LEU A 124 -9.75 -15.23 0.30
CA LEU A 124 -9.41 -16.61 0.65
C LEU A 124 -10.44 -17.60 0.08
N ASN A 125 -11.73 -17.33 0.32
CA ASN A 125 -12.82 -18.18 -0.19
C ASN A 125 -12.83 -18.24 -1.72
N ALA A 126 -12.59 -17.11 -2.40
CA ALA A 126 -12.50 -17.07 -3.86
C ALA A 126 -11.31 -17.90 -4.38
N LYS A 127 -10.12 -17.76 -3.75
CA LYS A 127 -8.93 -18.53 -4.10
C LYS A 127 -9.15 -20.03 -3.91
N ASP A 128 -9.78 -20.44 -2.82
CA ASP A 128 -10.10 -21.85 -2.58
C ASP A 128 -11.15 -22.39 -3.56
N SER A 129 -12.16 -21.59 -3.91
CA SER A 129 -13.17 -21.98 -4.91
C SER A 129 -12.55 -22.20 -6.29
N ILE A 130 -11.65 -21.30 -6.72
CA ILE A 130 -10.92 -21.44 -7.99
C ILE A 130 -10.07 -22.72 -7.99
N ARG A 131 -9.39 -22.99 -6.88
CA ARG A 131 -8.58 -24.21 -6.73
C ARG A 131 -9.44 -25.47 -6.87
N LEU A 132 -10.59 -25.53 -6.19
CA LEU A 132 -11.47 -26.69 -6.27
C LEU A 132 -11.99 -26.93 -7.69
N LEU A 133 -12.40 -25.87 -8.38
CA LEU A 133 -12.83 -25.94 -9.79
C LEU A 133 -11.69 -26.38 -10.71
N THR A 134 -10.45 -25.93 -10.47
CA THR A 134 -9.29 -26.34 -11.27
C THR A 134 -9.00 -27.84 -11.11
N VAL A 135 -9.13 -28.38 -9.90
CA VAL A 135 -8.97 -29.81 -9.64
C VAL A 135 -10.08 -30.61 -10.31
N GLU A 136 -11.33 -30.16 -10.20
CA GLU A 136 -12.47 -30.81 -10.85
C GLU A 136 -12.32 -30.82 -12.38
N GLU A 137 -11.89 -29.70 -12.98
CA GLU A 137 -11.61 -29.60 -14.41
C GLU A 137 -10.54 -30.60 -14.86
N GLN A 138 -9.45 -30.74 -14.08
CA GLN A 138 -8.38 -31.69 -14.38
C GLN A 138 -8.86 -33.14 -14.36
N LEU A 139 -9.64 -33.52 -13.33
CA LEU A 139 -10.21 -34.86 -13.24
C LEU A 139 -11.13 -35.19 -14.42
N VAL A 140 -12.06 -34.28 -14.75
CA VAL A 140 -12.97 -34.46 -15.89
C VAL A 140 -12.21 -34.56 -17.21
N ARG A 141 -11.13 -33.77 -17.36
CA ARG A 141 -10.26 -33.81 -18.54
C ARG A 141 -9.53 -35.14 -18.67
N GLU A 142 -9.02 -35.68 -17.56
CA GLU A 142 -8.36 -36.99 -17.53
C GLU A 142 -9.33 -38.12 -17.89
N ASP A 143 -10.52 -38.14 -17.28
CA ASP A 143 -11.58 -39.10 -17.59
C ASP A 143 -12.01 -39.04 -19.05
N LEU A 144 -12.14 -37.84 -19.61
CA LEU A 144 -12.48 -37.65 -21.03
C LEU A 144 -11.39 -38.24 -21.94
N ILE A 145 -10.11 -37.96 -21.65
CA ILE A 145 -8.98 -38.51 -22.41
C ILE A 145 -8.96 -40.04 -22.32
N GLN A 146 -9.19 -40.59 -21.13
CA GLN A 146 -9.24 -42.02 -20.91
C GLN A 146 -10.40 -42.66 -21.68
N CYS A 147 -11.60 -42.06 -21.65
CA CYS A 147 -12.76 -42.51 -22.40
C CYS A 147 -12.51 -42.49 -23.91
N ILE A 148 -11.92 -41.42 -24.45
CA ILE A 148 -11.55 -41.32 -25.87
C ILE A 148 -10.55 -42.42 -26.24
N ASN A 149 -9.55 -42.67 -25.40
CA ASN A 149 -8.53 -43.69 -25.68
C ASN A 149 -9.12 -45.10 -25.63
N ASN A 150 -9.95 -45.40 -24.64
CA ASN A 150 -10.66 -46.67 -24.52
C ASN A 150 -11.59 -46.92 -25.72
N ASN A 151 -12.31 -45.89 -26.17
CA ASN A 151 -13.17 -45.99 -27.34
C ASN A 151 -12.36 -46.25 -28.63
N LYS A 152 -11.20 -45.58 -28.80
CA LYS A 152 -10.28 -45.87 -29.92
C LYS A 152 -9.78 -47.32 -29.91
N VAL A 153 -9.46 -47.87 -28.73
CA VAL A 153 -9.02 -49.27 -28.59
C VAL A 153 -10.17 -50.23 -28.92
N ALA A 154 -11.37 -50.00 -28.37
CA ALA A 154 -12.55 -50.82 -28.64
C ALA A 154 -12.92 -50.83 -30.13
N ALA A 155 -12.89 -49.67 -30.79
CA ALA A 155 -13.14 -49.57 -32.23
C ALA A 155 -12.11 -50.38 -33.06
N ARG A 156 -10.83 -50.36 -32.67
CA ARG A 156 -9.79 -51.18 -33.33
C ARG A 156 -10.00 -52.67 -33.12
N GLN A 157 -10.38 -53.11 -31.91
CA GLN A 157 -10.65 -54.51 -31.62
C GLN A 157 -11.86 -55.03 -32.40
N LEU A 158 -12.93 -54.25 -32.52
CA LEU A 158 -14.09 -54.59 -33.34
C LEU A 158 -13.73 -54.72 -34.81
N SER A 159 -12.90 -53.82 -35.35
CA SER A 159 -12.42 -53.89 -36.74
C SER A 159 -11.56 -55.13 -37.04
N ILE A 160 -10.79 -55.63 -36.06
CA ILE A 160 -9.96 -56.84 -36.21
C ILE A 160 -10.82 -58.09 -36.06
N GLY A 161 -11.74 -58.11 -35.09
CA GLY A 161 -12.67 -59.23 -34.87
C GLY A 161 -13.55 -59.51 -36.09
N SER A 162 -14.03 -58.46 -36.78
CA SER A 162 -14.78 -58.60 -38.03
C SER A 162 -13.94 -59.09 -39.22
N ALA A 163 -12.62 -58.90 -39.20
CA ALA A 163 -11.73 -59.40 -40.25
C ALA A 163 -11.38 -60.88 -40.06
N THR A 164 -11.36 -61.39 -38.82
CA THR A 164 -11.13 -62.81 -38.52
C THR A 164 -12.38 -63.66 -38.60
N SER A 165 -13.57 -63.11 -38.34
CA SER A 165 -14.85 -63.83 -38.46
C SER A 165 -15.36 -63.97 -39.91
N GLY A 166 -14.65 -63.43 -40.91
CA GLY A 166 -14.99 -63.56 -42.33
C GLY A 166 -14.37 -64.78 -43.04
N LEU A 167 -13.60 -65.62 -42.33
CA LEU A 167 -12.91 -66.79 -42.88
C LEU A 167 -13.50 -68.15 -42.44
N GLU A 168 -14.53 -68.16 -41.62
CA GLU A 168 -15.27 -69.37 -41.25
C GLU A 168 -16.72 -69.25 -41.69
N HIS A 169 -17.00 -69.52 -42.97
CA HIS A 169 -18.26 -70.12 -43.37
C HIS A 169 -18.01 -71.02 -44.61
N PRO A 170 -18.38 -72.32 -44.55
CA PRO A 170 -18.12 -73.33 -45.59
C PRO A 170 -18.96 -73.15 -46.86
#